data_AF-A0A0R3X918-F1
#
_entry.id   AF-A0A0R3X918-F1
#
_cell.length_a   1.000
_cell.length_b   1.000
_cell.length_c   1.000
_cell.angle_alpha   90.00
_cell.angle_beta   90.00
_cell.angle_gamma   90.00
#
_symmetry.space_group_name_H-M   'P 1'
#
loop_
_entity.id
_entity.type
_entity.pdbx_description
1 polymer ?
#
loop_
_entity_poly.entity_id
_entity_poly.type
_entity_poly.pdbx_seq_one_letter_code
_entity_poly.pdbx_strand_id
1 'polypeptide(L)'
;MLVERHVACNTFYFTTIPLNCRCAGHLESCNHPTFKRFRFHISYFTAYIRFGVANTAEAASAWLTVLVSVERYMAMKFPMLALTYCRQGSGKMHVFIIILLAVAFNSPLFFILRISQKNVTSENGETRTVLGSRLTAFGESTDYDVYTWFRFVLVQIIPLIALCIFSTLLINVVSESYRKPRRNEVASAVTGHKVTQELVEITNSRKSGNCLKHQRVTKQIQLDRRQRAQTKLTIMQICVIFLFLIGQIPQAFSFEKISNAIMPPWCGRCCKLKIYYRMCSMVLSQISYSLSFFIYLSLNRYFRKTLLTCCRNKPVEQNTRASRVA
;
A
#
# COMPACT_ATOMS: atom_id res chain seq x y z
N MET A 1 9.24 -1.39 -40.81
CA MET A 1 10.16 -0.91 -39.75
C MET A 1 9.49 -0.02 -38.68
N LEU A 2 8.61 0.93 -39.04
CA LEU A 2 7.86 1.77 -38.07
C LEU A 2 6.82 0.99 -37.24
N VAL A 3 6.11 0.04 -37.85
CA VAL A 3 5.12 -0.83 -37.18
C VAL A 3 5.79 -1.76 -36.15
N GLU A 4 6.98 -2.28 -36.44
CA GLU A 4 7.75 -3.08 -35.47
C GLU A 4 8.27 -2.26 -34.29
N ARG A 5 8.61 -0.97 -34.49
CA ARG A 5 8.99 -0.07 -33.39
C ARG A 5 7.80 0.26 -32.49
N HIS A 6 6.60 0.45 -33.05
CA HIS A 6 5.37 0.63 -32.26
C HIS A 6 5.02 -0.62 -31.43
N VAL A 7 5.11 -1.80 -32.04
CA VAL A 7 4.89 -3.08 -31.35
C VAL A 7 5.95 -3.32 -30.27
N ALA A 8 7.22 -3.03 -30.54
CA ALA A 8 8.30 -3.20 -29.57
C ALA A 8 8.15 -2.22 -28.39
N CYS A 9 7.73 -0.98 -28.65
CA CYS A 9 7.34 -0.06 -27.60
C CYS A 9 6.22 -0.69 -26.77
N ASN A 10 5.09 -1.08 -27.38
CA ASN A 10 3.90 -1.67 -26.73
C ASN A 10 4.16 -2.97 -25.94
N THR A 11 5.11 -3.80 -26.39
CA THR A 11 5.47 -5.06 -25.71
C THR A 11 6.24 -4.81 -24.40
N PHE A 12 6.99 -3.70 -24.30
CA PHE A 12 7.67 -3.30 -23.06
C PHE A 12 6.71 -2.73 -21.99
N TYR A 13 5.45 -2.45 -22.33
CA TYR A 13 4.49 -1.84 -21.39
C TYR A 13 4.07 -2.79 -20.26
N PHE A 14 4.13 -4.11 -20.45
CA PHE A 14 3.50 -5.08 -19.56
C PHE A 14 4.46 -5.82 -18.62
N THR A 15 5.77 -5.61 -18.76
CA THR A 15 6.80 -6.32 -17.98
C THR A 15 7.49 -5.38 -16.98
N THR A 16 7.15 -5.48 -15.68
CA THR A 16 7.81 -4.76 -14.58
C THR A 16 9.26 -5.15 -14.31
N ILE A 17 9.81 -6.11 -15.06
CA ILE A 17 11.22 -6.46 -15.02
C ILE A 17 11.66 -6.61 -16.47
N PRO A 18 12.77 -6.00 -16.92
CA PRO A 18 13.42 -6.37 -18.15
C PRO A 18 14.08 -7.75 -17.95
N LEU A 19 13.28 -8.81 -17.79
CA LEU A 19 13.69 -10.17 -18.15
C LEU A 19 13.76 -10.32 -19.69
N ASN A 20 13.39 -9.25 -20.40
CA ASN A 20 13.91 -8.88 -21.71
C ASN A 20 15.20 -8.05 -21.60
N CYS A 21 16.15 -8.43 -20.73
CA CYS A 21 17.54 -8.35 -21.16
C CYS A 21 17.55 -9.11 -22.49
N ARG A 22 17.58 -8.38 -23.61
CA ARG A 22 17.95 -9.01 -24.88
C ARG A 22 19.25 -9.69 -24.55
N CYS A 23 19.27 -11.01 -24.59
CA CYS A 23 20.50 -11.78 -24.55
C CYS A 23 21.25 -11.38 -25.82
N ALA A 24 21.92 -10.24 -25.79
CA ALA A 24 22.67 -9.65 -26.88
C ALA A 24 24.03 -10.35 -26.99
N GLY A 25 24.06 -11.67 -26.75
CA GLY A 25 25.27 -12.48 -26.67
C GLY A 25 26.18 -12.21 -25.47
N HIS A 26 25.89 -11.23 -24.61
CA HIS A 26 26.84 -10.77 -23.57
C HIS A 26 26.86 -11.58 -22.26
N LEU A 27 25.90 -12.49 -22.04
CA LEU A 27 25.92 -13.42 -20.91
C LEU A 27 25.87 -14.86 -21.44
N GLU A 28 26.92 -15.66 -21.20
CA GLU A 28 26.97 -17.09 -21.55
C GLU A 28 25.80 -17.90 -20.95
N SER A 29 25.33 -17.51 -19.76
CA SER A 29 24.17 -18.14 -19.10
C SER A 29 22.87 -18.05 -19.89
N CYS A 30 22.76 -17.15 -20.89
CA CYS A 30 21.56 -17.02 -21.72
C CYS A 30 21.34 -18.20 -22.67
N ASN A 31 22.41 -18.89 -23.10
CA ASN A 31 22.31 -20.00 -24.04
C ASN A 31 22.03 -21.35 -23.35
N HIS A 32 22.09 -21.38 -22.01
CA HIS A 32 21.81 -22.61 -21.27
C HIS A 32 20.34 -23.03 -21.44
N PRO A 33 20.04 -24.30 -21.79
CA PRO A 33 18.68 -24.77 -22.08
C PRO A 33 17.72 -24.58 -20.90
N THR A 34 18.21 -24.74 -19.67
CA THR A 34 17.45 -24.49 -18.43
C THR A 34 17.03 -23.02 -18.29
N PHE A 35 17.94 -22.08 -18.57
CA PHE A 35 17.64 -20.66 -18.50
C PHE A 35 16.63 -20.24 -19.58
N LYS A 36 16.75 -20.82 -20.78
CA LYS A 36 15.77 -20.63 -21.85
C LYS A 36 14.37 -21.07 -21.42
N ARG A 37 14.21 -22.28 -20.88
CA ARG A 37 12.92 -22.79 -20.33
C ARG A 37 12.38 -21.92 -19.20
N PHE A 38 13.23 -21.52 -18.26
CA PHE A 38 12.84 -20.60 -17.18
C PHE A 38 12.28 -19.28 -17.74
N ARG A 39 12.94 -18.71 -18.77
CA ARG A 39 12.48 -17.48 -19.43
C ARG A 39 11.13 -17.64 -20.14
N PHE A 40 10.84 -18.83 -20.70
CA PHE A 40 9.51 -19.15 -21.21
C PHE A 40 8.48 -19.12 -20.07
N HIS A 41 8.69 -19.89 -19.01
CA HIS A 41 7.75 -19.98 -17.89
C HIS A 41 7.48 -18.61 -17.23
N ILE A 42 8.51 -17.81 -16.99
CA ILE A 42 8.34 -16.48 -16.37
C ILE A 42 7.59 -15.51 -17.29
N SER A 43 7.73 -15.63 -18.61
CA SER A 43 6.98 -14.81 -19.57
C SER A 43 5.49 -15.17 -19.58
N TYR A 44 5.16 -16.47 -19.53
CA TYR A 44 3.79 -16.95 -19.39
C TYR A 44 3.17 -16.53 -18.05
N PHE A 45 3.85 -16.78 -16.94
CA PHE A 45 3.42 -16.34 -15.61
C PHE A 45 3.18 -14.82 -15.57
N THR A 46 4.09 -14.06 -16.20
CA THR A 46 4.00 -12.61 -16.26
C THR A 46 2.74 -12.13 -16.98
N ALA A 47 2.45 -12.69 -18.17
CA ALA A 47 1.38 -12.22 -19.02
C ALA A 47 -0.01 -12.58 -18.47
N TYR A 48 -0.18 -13.81 -17.99
CA TYR A 48 -1.51 -14.33 -17.63
C TYR A 48 -1.85 -14.15 -16.15
N ILE A 49 -0.87 -14.15 -15.24
CA ILE A 49 -1.12 -14.11 -13.80
C ILE A 49 -0.64 -12.79 -13.21
N ARG A 50 0.66 -12.52 -13.31
CA ARG A 50 1.30 -11.42 -12.60
C ARG A 50 0.71 -10.06 -12.98
N PHE A 51 0.43 -9.83 -14.25
CA PHE A 51 -0.10 -8.54 -14.71
C PHE A 51 -1.47 -8.23 -14.08
N GLY A 52 -2.42 -9.16 -14.15
CA GLY A 52 -3.74 -8.99 -13.53
C GLY A 52 -3.67 -8.92 -12.00
N VAL A 53 -2.91 -9.83 -11.36
CA VAL A 53 -2.77 -9.88 -9.90
C VAL A 53 -2.11 -8.62 -9.34
N ALA A 54 -1.02 -8.13 -9.95
CA ALA A 54 -0.33 -6.93 -9.47
C ALA A 54 -1.24 -5.70 -9.48
N ASN A 55 -1.96 -5.53 -10.59
CA ASN A 55 -2.94 -4.45 -10.77
C ASN A 55 -4.13 -4.56 -9.80
N THR A 56 -4.58 -5.78 -9.52
CA THR A 56 -5.64 -6.04 -8.53
C THR A 56 -5.17 -5.72 -7.12
N ALA A 57 -3.96 -6.15 -6.75
CA ALA A 57 -3.36 -5.89 -5.46
C ALA A 57 -3.11 -4.39 -5.24
N GLU A 58 -2.68 -3.68 -6.27
CA GLU A 58 -2.54 -2.23 -6.27
C GLU A 58 -3.87 -1.53 -5.97
N ALA A 59 -4.94 -1.89 -6.70
CA ALA A 59 -6.27 -1.34 -6.48
C ALA A 59 -6.79 -1.63 -5.07
N ALA A 60 -6.67 -2.88 -4.61
CA ALA A 60 -7.06 -3.27 -3.26
C ALA A 60 -6.27 -2.48 -2.20
N SER A 61 -4.95 -2.35 -2.36
CA SER A 61 -4.08 -1.61 -1.44
C SER A 61 -4.47 -0.13 -1.33
N ALA A 62 -4.76 0.52 -2.45
CA ALA A 62 -5.20 1.92 -2.48
C ALA A 62 -6.51 2.11 -1.69
N TRP A 63 -7.53 1.32 -2.00
CA TRP A 63 -8.84 1.41 -1.34
C TRP A 63 -8.82 0.97 0.13
N LEU A 64 -8.02 -0.04 0.48
CA LEU A 64 -7.79 -0.42 1.87
C LEU A 64 -7.10 0.71 2.65
N THR A 65 -6.15 1.41 2.03
CA THR A 65 -5.49 2.55 2.68
C THR A 65 -6.47 3.70 2.92
N VAL A 66 -7.38 3.97 1.96
CA VAL A 66 -8.47 4.93 2.15
C VAL A 66 -9.40 4.49 3.29
N LEU A 67 -9.85 3.23 3.30
CA LEU A 67 -10.69 2.68 4.36
C LEU A 67 -10.05 2.86 5.73
N VAL A 68 -8.79 2.45 5.88
CA VAL A 68 -8.07 2.60 7.16
C VAL A 68 -7.94 4.08 7.52
N SER A 69 -7.72 4.98 6.57
CA SER A 69 -7.64 6.42 6.83
C SER A 69 -8.96 6.99 7.36
N VAL A 70 -10.09 6.56 6.79
CA VAL A 70 -11.44 6.91 7.27
C VAL A 70 -11.66 6.38 8.69
N GLU A 71 -11.36 5.11 8.93
CA GLU A 71 -11.48 4.51 10.27
C GLU A 71 -10.64 5.24 11.31
N ARG A 72 -9.39 5.62 10.96
CA ARG A 72 -8.51 6.38 11.85
C ARG A 72 -9.05 7.77 12.14
N TYR A 73 -9.55 8.45 11.12
CA TYR A 73 -10.15 9.77 11.27
C TYR A 73 -11.37 9.71 12.20
N MET A 74 -12.28 8.77 11.99
CA MET A 74 -13.44 8.55 12.86
C MET A 74 -13.02 8.21 14.29
N ALA A 75 -12.04 7.33 14.47
CA ALA A 75 -11.55 6.93 15.80
C ALA A 75 -10.95 8.10 16.60
N MET A 76 -10.31 9.06 15.93
CA MET A 76 -9.73 10.22 16.60
C MET A 76 -10.74 11.36 16.82
N LYS A 77 -11.59 11.66 15.83
CA LYS A 77 -12.52 12.80 15.90
C LYS A 77 -13.81 12.46 16.66
N PHE A 78 -14.32 11.24 16.49
CA PHE A 78 -15.59 10.78 17.06
C PHE A 78 -15.41 9.45 17.81
N PRO A 79 -14.67 9.43 18.93
CA PRO A 79 -14.34 8.19 19.64
C PRO A 79 -15.57 7.40 20.11
N MET A 80 -16.69 8.08 20.38
CA MET A 80 -17.95 7.43 20.77
C MET A 80 -18.65 6.74 19.59
N LEU A 81 -18.65 7.35 18.39
CA LEU A 81 -19.23 6.73 17.19
C LEU A 81 -18.34 5.61 16.67
N ALA A 82 -17.01 5.76 16.79
CA ALA A 82 -16.06 4.74 16.37
C ALA A 82 -16.22 3.41 17.13
N LEU A 83 -16.73 3.42 18.37
CA LEU A 83 -17.04 2.20 19.11
C LEU A 83 -18.19 1.40 18.47
N THR A 84 -19.12 2.07 17.78
CA THR A 84 -20.26 1.44 17.10
C THR A 84 -19.93 1.08 15.66
N TYR A 85 -19.31 2.00 14.91
CA TYR A 85 -19.05 1.85 13.48
C TYR A 85 -17.74 1.10 13.15
N CYS A 86 -16.68 1.25 13.95
CA CYS A 86 -15.42 0.52 13.73
C CYS A 86 -15.39 -0.83 14.47
N ARG A 87 -16.48 -1.60 14.40
CA ARG A 87 -16.55 -2.94 15.02
C ARG A 87 -15.72 -3.93 14.21
N GLN A 88 -14.92 -4.77 14.87
CA GLN A 88 -14.01 -5.71 14.21
C GLN A 88 -14.66 -6.61 13.15
N GLY A 89 -15.93 -7.00 13.33
CA GLY A 89 -16.67 -7.79 12.33
C GLY A 89 -17.02 -7.01 11.05
N SER A 90 -17.38 -5.73 11.19
CA SER A 90 -17.71 -4.86 10.06
C SER A 90 -16.46 -4.53 9.25
N GLY A 91 -15.32 -4.28 9.91
CA GLY A 91 -14.03 -4.07 9.22
C GLY A 91 -13.61 -5.27 8.37
N LYS A 92 -13.75 -6.51 8.87
CA LYS A 92 -13.46 -7.73 8.09
C LYS A 92 -14.33 -7.83 6.84
N MET A 93 -15.62 -7.51 6.96
CA MET A 93 -16.55 -7.49 5.84
C MET A 93 -16.17 -6.42 4.80
N HIS A 94 -15.84 -5.19 5.23
CA HIS A 94 -15.37 -4.14 4.33
C HIS A 94 -14.12 -4.54 3.55
N VAL A 95 -13.13 -5.14 4.23
CA VAL A 95 -11.90 -5.64 3.58
C VAL A 95 -12.24 -6.69 2.53
N PHE A 96 -13.10 -7.65 2.87
CA PHE A 96 -13.52 -8.70 1.92
C PHE A 96 -14.22 -8.11 0.69
N ILE A 97 -15.14 -7.17 0.89
CA ILE A 97 -15.85 -6.48 -0.19
C ILE A 97 -14.86 -5.71 -1.08
N ILE A 98 -13.91 -4.97 -0.51
CA ILE A 98 -12.91 -4.23 -1.30
C ILE A 98 -12.07 -5.17 -2.16
N ILE A 99 -11.63 -6.30 -1.60
CA ILE A 99 -10.84 -7.29 -2.35
C ILE A 99 -11.67 -7.88 -3.50
N LEU A 100 -12.93 -8.24 -3.24
CA LEU A 100 -13.82 -8.79 -4.26
C LEU A 100 -14.07 -7.77 -5.39
N LEU A 101 -14.37 -6.52 -5.04
CA LEU A 101 -14.55 -5.44 -6.02
C LEU A 101 -13.28 -5.16 -6.81
N ALA A 102 -12.11 -5.19 -6.17
CA ALA A 102 -10.83 -5.03 -6.84
C ALA A 102 -10.60 -6.16 -7.85
N VAL A 103 -10.84 -7.43 -7.49
CA VAL A 103 -10.71 -8.57 -8.41
C VAL A 103 -11.69 -8.45 -9.57
N ALA A 104 -12.97 -8.19 -9.29
CA ALA A 104 -14.01 -8.08 -10.31
C ALA A 104 -13.69 -6.98 -11.33
N PHE A 105 -13.33 -5.79 -10.83
CA PHE A 105 -13.02 -4.64 -11.68
C PHE A 105 -11.71 -4.81 -12.47
N ASN A 106 -10.74 -5.56 -11.96
CA ASN A 106 -9.48 -5.84 -12.63
C ASN A 106 -9.51 -7.11 -13.51
N SER A 107 -10.60 -7.89 -13.47
CA SER A 107 -10.73 -9.13 -14.22
C SER A 107 -10.45 -9.03 -15.73
N PRO A 108 -10.80 -7.93 -16.45
CA PRO A 108 -10.49 -7.82 -17.87
C PRO A 108 -8.99 -7.85 -18.18
N LEU A 109 -8.13 -7.47 -17.22
CA LEU A 109 -6.68 -7.48 -17.42
C LEU A 109 -6.08 -8.88 -17.55
N PHE A 110 -6.76 -9.92 -17.06
CA PHE A 110 -6.29 -11.30 -17.19
C PHE A 110 -6.43 -11.84 -18.63
N PHE A 111 -7.26 -11.19 -19.45
CA PHE A 111 -7.59 -11.63 -20.81
C PHE A 111 -6.99 -10.73 -21.90
N ILE A 112 -6.13 -9.77 -21.52
CA ILE A 112 -5.65 -8.73 -22.43
C ILE A 112 -4.42 -9.12 -23.25
N LEU A 113 -3.59 -10.02 -22.71
CA LEU A 113 -2.35 -10.45 -23.34
C LEU A 113 -2.46 -11.87 -23.87
N ARG A 114 -1.93 -12.08 -25.07
CA ARG A 114 -1.68 -13.40 -25.64
C ARG A 114 -0.20 -13.53 -25.98
N ILE A 115 0.42 -14.59 -25.50
CA ILE A 115 1.79 -14.93 -25.88
C ILE A 115 1.76 -15.55 -27.28
N SER A 116 2.49 -14.94 -28.22
CA SER A 116 2.67 -15.40 -29.60
C SER A 116 4.10 -15.85 -29.82
N GLN A 117 4.28 -17.04 -30.38
CA GLN A 117 5.59 -17.54 -30.81
C GLN A 117 5.86 -17.07 -32.23
N LYS A 118 7.03 -16.46 -32.45
CA LYS A 118 7.52 -16.09 -33.77
C LYS A 118 8.82 -16.81 -34.05
N ASN A 119 8.91 -17.50 -35.18
CA ASN A 119 10.16 -18.06 -35.66
C ASN A 119 10.90 -16.94 -36.41
N VAL A 120 11.98 -16.46 -35.82
CA VAL A 120 12.85 -15.46 -36.43
C VAL A 120 14.05 -16.20 -37.00
N THR A 121 14.20 -16.18 -38.32
CA THR A 121 15.39 -16.70 -39.00
C THR A 121 16.50 -15.68 -38.84
N SER A 122 17.61 -16.09 -38.20
CA SER A 122 18.83 -15.29 -38.10
C SER A 122 19.47 -15.14 -39.49
N GLU A 123 20.33 -14.14 -39.68
CA GLU A 123 21.10 -13.95 -40.92
C GLU A 123 21.92 -15.20 -41.33
N ASN A 124 22.26 -16.05 -40.35
CA ASN A 124 22.99 -17.31 -40.55
C ASN A 124 22.08 -18.50 -40.94
N GLY A 125 20.80 -18.27 -41.27
CA GLY A 125 19.83 -19.32 -41.61
C GLY A 125 19.24 -20.09 -40.42
N GLU A 126 19.70 -19.84 -39.18
CA GLU A 126 19.14 -20.46 -37.98
C GLU A 126 17.74 -19.89 -37.63
N THR A 127 16.71 -20.73 -37.64
CA THR A 127 15.40 -20.36 -37.10
C THR A 127 15.38 -20.41 -35.57
N ARG A 128 15.16 -19.26 -34.92
CA ARG A 128 15.00 -19.14 -33.47
C ARG A 128 13.56 -18.79 -33.11
N THR A 129 12.94 -19.57 -32.23
CA THR A 129 11.63 -19.28 -31.65
C THR A 129 11.75 -18.15 -30.61
N VAL A 130 11.17 -17.00 -30.88
CA VAL A 130 11.08 -15.85 -29.96
C VAL A 130 9.64 -15.72 -29.46
N LEU A 131 9.43 -15.52 -28.15
CA LEU A 131 8.11 -15.14 -27.66
C LEU A 131 7.94 -13.62 -27.77
N GLY A 132 6.84 -13.20 -28.37
CA GLY A 132 6.31 -11.85 -28.26
C GLY A 132 5.00 -11.85 -27.48
N SER A 133 4.75 -10.80 -26.71
CA SER A 133 3.41 -10.53 -26.20
C SER A 133 2.63 -9.75 -27.25
N ARG A 134 1.38 -10.15 -27.52
CA ARG A 134 0.45 -9.46 -28.42
C ARG A 134 -0.82 -9.15 -27.63
N LEU A 135 -1.49 -8.05 -27.97
CA LEU A 135 -2.82 -7.78 -27.45
C LEU A 135 -3.81 -8.79 -28.06
N THR A 136 -4.83 -9.17 -27.28
CA THR A 136 -5.97 -9.93 -27.80
C THR A 136 -6.92 -9.01 -28.59
N ALA A 137 -7.87 -9.57 -29.33
CA ALA A 137 -8.90 -8.78 -30.02
C ALA A 137 -9.67 -7.86 -29.05
N PHE A 138 -9.89 -8.32 -27.81
CA PHE A 138 -10.43 -7.50 -26.74
C PHE A 138 -9.50 -6.32 -26.38
N GLY A 139 -8.20 -6.53 -26.35
CA GLY A 139 -7.26 -5.46 -26.02
C GLY A 139 -7.01 -4.41 -27.09
N GLU A 140 -7.34 -4.71 -28.34
CA GLU A 140 -7.33 -3.73 -29.43
C GLU A 140 -8.70 -3.02 -29.59
N SER A 141 -9.72 -3.44 -28.83
CA SER A 141 -11.07 -2.85 -28.90
C SER A 141 -11.16 -1.45 -28.27
N THR A 142 -12.10 -0.65 -28.76
CA THR A 142 -12.46 0.65 -28.17
C THR A 142 -13.01 0.51 -26.75
N ASP A 143 -13.69 -0.61 -26.45
CA ASP A 143 -14.24 -0.89 -25.11
C ASP A 143 -13.13 -0.99 -24.07
N TYR A 144 -12.02 -1.65 -24.41
CA TYR A 144 -10.86 -1.70 -23.54
C TYR A 144 -10.25 -0.33 -23.32
N ASP A 145 -10.18 0.51 -24.36
CA ASP A 145 -9.66 1.88 -24.24
C ASP A 145 -10.47 2.70 -23.24
N VAL A 146 -11.80 2.66 -23.36
CA VAL A 146 -12.73 3.31 -22.42
C VAL A 146 -12.56 2.74 -21.01
N TYR A 147 -12.48 1.42 -20.86
CA TYR A 147 -12.22 0.76 -19.59
C TYR A 147 -10.92 1.26 -18.93
N THR A 148 -9.83 1.45 -19.69
CA THR A 148 -8.57 1.94 -19.12
C THR A 148 -8.67 3.34 -18.53
N TRP A 149 -9.52 4.21 -19.09
CA TRP A 149 -9.80 5.53 -18.53
C TRP A 149 -10.57 5.44 -17.22
N PHE A 150 -11.67 4.68 -17.18
CA PHE A 150 -12.42 4.47 -15.95
C PHE A 150 -11.55 3.88 -14.86
N ARG A 151 -10.74 2.89 -15.22
CA ARG A 151 -9.76 2.29 -14.32
C ARG A 151 -8.78 3.32 -13.80
N PHE A 152 -8.19 4.14 -14.66
CA PHE A 152 -7.26 5.17 -14.25
C PHE A 152 -7.89 6.14 -13.24
N VAL A 153 -9.13 6.58 -13.48
CA VAL A 153 -9.85 7.46 -12.56
C VAL A 153 -10.15 6.77 -11.21
N LEU A 154 -10.74 5.59 -11.24
CA LEU A 154 -11.23 4.88 -10.04
C LEU A 154 -10.11 4.24 -9.21
N VAL A 155 -9.03 3.79 -9.85
CA VAL A 155 -7.94 3.05 -9.19
C VAL A 155 -6.76 3.97 -8.87
N GLN A 156 -6.53 5.02 -9.65
CA GLN A 156 -5.42 5.95 -9.42
C GLN A 156 -5.90 7.28 -8.82
N ILE A 157 -6.74 8.03 -9.55
CA ILE A 157 -7.02 9.43 -9.21
C ILE A 157 -7.87 9.57 -7.94
N ILE A 158 -9.00 8.87 -7.85
CA ILE A 158 -9.91 9.00 -6.70
C ILE A 158 -9.23 8.59 -5.39
N PRO A 159 -8.56 7.42 -5.30
CA PRO A 159 -7.87 7.04 -4.08
C PRO A 159 -6.75 8.02 -3.71
N LEU A 160 -5.96 8.51 -4.67
CA LEU A 160 -4.92 9.50 -4.40
C LEU A 160 -5.49 10.80 -3.81
N ILE A 161 -6.56 11.35 -4.40
CA ILE A 161 -7.21 12.56 -3.88
C ILE A 161 -7.78 12.31 -2.49
N ALA A 162 -8.46 11.18 -2.28
CA ALA A 162 -8.99 10.80 -0.97
C ALA A 162 -7.87 10.70 0.07
N LEU A 163 -6.73 10.09 -0.25
CA LEU A 163 -5.58 9.99 0.65
C LEU A 163 -4.95 11.36 0.95
N CYS A 164 -4.88 12.27 -0.01
CA CYS A 164 -4.43 13.65 0.23
C CYS A 164 -5.38 14.39 1.19
N ILE A 165 -6.69 14.23 1.01
CA ILE A 165 -7.70 14.83 1.89
C ILE A 165 -7.57 14.24 3.30
N PHE A 166 -7.61 12.91 3.43
CA PHE A 166 -7.54 12.25 4.73
C PHE A 166 -6.21 12.47 5.44
N SER A 167 -5.07 12.45 4.75
CA SER A 167 -3.78 12.77 5.37
C SER A 167 -3.77 14.19 5.95
N THR A 168 -4.31 15.18 5.24
CA THR A 168 -4.47 16.55 5.74
C THR A 168 -5.37 16.59 6.99
N LEU A 169 -6.52 15.92 6.94
CA LEU A 169 -7.45 15.86 8.07
C LEU A 169 -6.82 15.17 9.29
N LEU A 170 -6.10 14.08 9.10
CA LEU A 170 -5.43 13.34 10.15
C LEU A 170 -4.30 14.16 10.79
N ILE A 171 -3.50 14.88 9.99
CA ILE A 171 -2.46 15.78 10.50
C ILE A 171 -3.07 16.87 11.39
N ASN A 172 -4.17 17.49 10.94
CA ASN A 172 -4.87 18.51 11.73
C ASN A 172 -5.35 17.96 13.08
N VAL A 173 -5.99 16.79 13.08
CA VAL A 173 -6.50 16.16 14.29
C VAL A 173 -5.37 15.71 15.24
N VAL A 174 -4.28 15.15 14.69
CA VAL A 174 -3.10 14.78 15.46
C VAL A 174 -2.47 16.02 16.10
N SER A 175 -2.32 17.11 15.35
CA SER A 175 -1.76 18.37 15.86
C SER A 175 -2.59 18.94 17.03
N GLU A 176 -3.92 18.86 16.95
CA GLU A 176 -4.82 19.26 18.04
C GLU A 176 -4.60 18.38 19.29
N SER A 177 -4.44 17.07 19.08
CA SER A 177 -4.17 16.12 20.16
C SER A 177 -2.83 16.34 20.86
N TYR A 178 -1.80 16.84 20.16
CA TYR A 178 -0.50 17.18 20.76
C TYR A 178 -0.51 18.54 21.48
N ARG A 179 -1.43 19.45 21.11
CA ARG A 179 -1.56 20.76 21.76
C ARG A 179 -2.29 20.70 23.11
N LYS A 180 -3.22 19.76 23.31
CA LYS A 180 -4.01 19.62 24.56
C LYS A 180 -3.18 19.38 25.84
N PRO A 181 -2.17 18.48 25.87
CA PRO A 181 -1.33 18.27 27.06
C PRO A 181 -0.58 19.52 27.51
N ARG A 182 -0.01 20.29 26.57
CA ARG A 182 0.79 21.49 26.86
C ARG A 182 -0.04 22.60 27.49
N ARG A 183 -1.33 22.71 27.15
CA ARG A 183 -2.24 23.70 27.76
C ARG A 183 -2.62 23.34 29.20
N ASN A 184 -2.80 22.05 29.49
CA ASN A 184 -3.13 21.59 30.84
C ASN A 184 -1.93 21.60 31.79
N GLU A 185 -0.71 21.35 31.31
CA GLU A 185 0.52 21.48 32.11
C GLU A 185 0.81 22.94 32.46
N VAL A 186 0.70 23.86 31.50
CA VAL A 186 0.86 25.30 31.75
C VAL A 186 -0.27 25.82 32.65
N ALA A 187 -1.51 25.41 32.41
CA ALA A 187 -2.63 25.77 33.29
C ALA A 187 -2.47 25.18 34.70
N SER A 188 -1.97 23.95 34.85
CA SER A 188 -1.74 23.33 36.16
C SER A 188 -0.53 23.92 36.88
N ALA A 189 0.50 24.41 36.17
CA ALA A 189 1.61 25.15 36.78
C ALA A 189 1.15 26.53 37.29
N VAL A 190 0.32 27.25 36.51
CA VAL A 190 -0.27 28.53 36.91
C VAL A 190 -1.29 28.35 38.06
N THR A 191 -2.09 27.29 38.01
CA THR A 191 -3.09 26.99 39.06
C THR A 191 -2.43 26.39 40.30
N GLY A 192 -1.38 25.58 40.16
CA GLY A 192 -0.59 25.06 41.27
C GLY A 192 0.08 26.18 42.07
N HIS A 193 0.53 27.25 41.40
CA HIS A 193 1.06 28.42 42.09
C HIS A 193 -0.01 29.18 42.90
N LYS A 194 -1.24 29.28 42.37
CA LYS A 194 -2.38 29.88 43.10
C LYS A 194 -2.91 28.98 44.23
N VAL A 195 -2.96 27.67 44.01
CA VAL A 195 -3.44 26.67 44.98
C VAL A 195 -2.45 26.49 46.13
N THR A 196 -1.15 26.62 45.91
CA THR A 196 -0.15 26.59 47.01
C THR A 196 -0.34 27.78 47.95
N GLN A 197 -0.91 28.89 47.46
CA GLN A 197 -1.23 30.08 48.26
C GLN A 197 -2.56 29.91 49.04
N GLU A 198 -3.55 29.20 48.51
CA GLU A 198 -4.83 28.89 49.20
C GLU A 198 -4.78 27.65 50.12
N LEU A 199 -3.87 26.68 49.89
CA LEU A 199 -3.83 25.42 50.67
C LEU A 199 -3.29 25.60 52.10
N VAL A 200 -2.70 26.74 52.42
CA VAL A 200 -2.26 27.07 53.79
C VAL A 200 -3.46 27.46 54.67
N GLU A 201 -4.62 27.77 54.10
CA GLU A 201 -5.76 28.33 54.84
C GLU A 201 -6.91 27.35 55.11
N ILE A 202 -6.95 26.17 54.46
CA ILE A 202 -8.07 25.23 54.54
C ILE A 202 -7.62 23.83 55.00
N THR A 203 -6.89 23.74 56.10
CA THR A 203 -6.53 22.45 56.73
C THR A 203 -7.64 21.88 57.63
N ASN A 204 -8.82 22.50 57.66
CA ASN A 204 -9.95 22.03 58.46
C ASN A 204 -11.20 21.83 57.60
N SER A 205 -11.55 20.55 57.41
CA SER A 205 -12.88 20.01 57.12
C SER A 205 -13.07 19.28 55.76
N ARG A 206 -13.62 18.07 55.89
CA ARG A 206 -14.33 17.19 54.91
C ARG A 206 -13.53 16.13 54.13
N LYS A 207 -13.54 14.91 54.70
CA LYS A 207 -13.11 13.63 54.12
C LYS A 207 -14.11 12.93 53.17
N SER A 208 -15.29 13.49 52.87
CA SER A 208 -16.32 12.76 52.10
C SER A 208 -16.29 12.98 50.56
N GLY A 209 -15.61 14.00 50.06
CA GLY A 209 -15.59 14.35 48.62
C GLY A 209 -14.55 13.63 47.74
N ASN A 210 -13.63 12.86 48.34
CA ASN A 210 -12.42 12.39 47.65
C ASN A 210 -12.62 11.13 46.79
N CYS A 211 -13.57 10.26 47.13
CA CYS A 211 -13.77 8.98 46.41
C CYS A 211 -14.32 9.19 44.97
N LEU A 212 -15.35 10.03 44.80
CA LEU A 212 -15.92 10.38 43.49
C LEU A 212 -14.94 11.18 42.60
N LYS A 213 -14.15 12.08 43.19
CA LYS A 213 -13.06 12.78 42.48
C LYS A 213 -11.99 11.79 42.01
N HIS A 214 -11.55 10.86 42.86
CA HIS A 214 -10.54 9.86 42.51
C HIS A 214 -11.02 8.92 41.38
N GLN A 215 -12.30 8.50 41.39
CA GLN A 215 -12.86 7.65 40.34
C GLN A 215 -12.98 8.37 38.99
N ARG A 216 -13.35 9.67 38.98
CA ARG A 216 -13.36 10.50 37.77
C ARG A 216 -11.95 10.73 37.20
N VAL A 217 -10.97 11.00 38.07
CA VAL A 217 -9.55 11.17 37.68
C VAL A 217 -9.00 9.89 37.06
N THR A 218 -9.29 8.72 37.64
CA THR A 218 -8.81 7.43 37.10
C THR A 218 -9.42 7.13 35.72
N LYS A 219 -10.72 7.41 35.51
CA LYS A 219 -11.37 7.28 34.19
C LYS A 219 -10.75 8.23 33.16
N GLN A 220 -10.47 9.48 33.54
CA GLN A 220 -9.84 10.46 32.65
C GLN A 220 -8.44 10.02 32.20
N ILE A 221 -7.62 9.51 33.13
CA ILE A 221 -6.27 8.99 32.83
C ILE A 221 -6.33 7.80 31.85
N GLN A 222 -7.31 6.91 31.99
CA GLN A 222 -7.49 5.78 31.08
C GLN A 222 -7.87 6.23 29.66
N LEU A 223 -8.76 7.22 29.53
CA LEU A 223 -9.15 7.80 28.25
C LEU A 223 -7.97 8.51 27.58
N ASP A 224 -7.19 9.28 28.32
CA ASP A 224 -5.99 9.95 27.81
C ASP A 224 -4.93 8.96 27.32
N ARG A 225 -4.72 7.84 28.03
CA ARG A 225 -3.82 6.76 27.60
C ARG A 225 -4.29 6.13 26.30
N ARG A 226 -5.59 5.85 26.17
CA ARG A 226 -6.20 5.32 24.93
C ARG A 226 -6.02 6.30 23.78
N GLN A 227 -6.25 7.60 24.02
CA GLN A 227 -6.08 8.63 23.00
C GLN A 227 -4.63 8.76 22.55
N ARG A 228 -3.64 8.77 23.47
CA ARG A 228 -2.21 8.76 23.11
C ARG A 228 -1.83 7.54 22.27
N ALA A 229 -2.40 6.37 22.58
CA ALA A 229 -2.17 5.17 21.78
C ALA A 229 -2.76 5.30 20.36
N GLN A 230 -3.99 5.83 20.23
CA GLN A 230 -4.62 6.10 18.93
C GLN A 230 -3.85 7.15 18.13
N THR A 231 -3.32 8.20 18.78
CA THR A 231 -2.48 9.22 18.12
C THR A 231 -1.21 8.59 17.56
N LYS A 232 -0.49 7.75 18.33
CA LYS A 232 0.72 7.07 17.84
C LYS A 232 0.43 6.15 16.65
N LEU A 233 -0.68 5.42 16.70
CA LEU A 233 -1.11 4.56 15.61
C LEU A 233 -1.47 5.39 14.36
N THR A 234 -2.14 6.53 14.53
CA THR A 234 -2.49 7.44 13.45
C THR A 234 -1.25 8.08 12.80
N ILE A 235 -0.23 8.47 13.58
CA ILE A 235 1.05 8.96 13.03
C ILE A 235 1.68 7.91 12.12
N MET A 236 1.73 6.66 12.58
CA MET A 236 2.25 5.56 11.75
C MET A 236 1.44 5.42 10.44
N GLN A 237 0.11 5.51 10.51
CA GLN A 237 -0.74 5.49 9.31
C GLN A 237 -0.41 6.66 8.37
N ILE A 238 -0.24 7.88 8.89
CA ILE A 238 0.15 9.05 8.11
C ILE A 238 1.48 8.80 7.38
N CYS A 239 2.49 8.23 8.06
CA CYS A 239 3.76 7.90 7.43
C CYS A 239 3.61 6.90 6.26
N VAL A 240 2.77 5.86 6.44
CA VAL A 240 2.49 4.89 5.37
C VAL A 240 1.77 5.55 4.19
N ILE A 241 0.80 6.44 4.45
CA ILE A 241 0.12 7.21 3.40
C ILE A 241 1.12 8.06 2.61
N PHE A 242 2.02 8.78 3.29
CA PHE A 242 3.03 9.59 2.59
C PHE A 242 3.97 8.74 1.72
N LEU A 243 4.44 7.60 2.21
CA LEU A 243 5.22 6.67 1.39
C LEU A 243 4.45 6.20 0.16
N PHE A 244 3.17 5.84 0.35
CA PHE A 244 2.29 5.43 -0.75
C PHE A 244 2.13 6.55 -1.79
N LEU A 245 1.90 7.80 -1.36
CA LEU A 245 1.80 8.95 -2.26
C LEU A 245 3.09 9.19 -3.06
N ILE A 246 4.26 9.09 -2.42
CA ILE A 246 5.56 9.26 -3.09
C ILE A 246 5.77 8.20 -4.18
N GLY A 247 5.33 6.95 -3.93
CA GLY A 247 5.39 5.88 -4.93
C GLY A 247 4.39 6.06 -6.07
N GLN A 248 3.16 6.45 -5.72
CA GLN A 248 2.02 6.39 -6.64
C GLN A 248 1.85 7.63 -7.52
N ILE A 249 2.27 8.80 -7.07
CA ILE A 249 2.16 10.03 -7.87
C ILE A 249 3.02 9.93 -9.15
N PRO A 250 4.32 9.57 -9.10
CA PRO A 250 5.12 9.38 -10.32
C PRO A 250 4.59 8.27 -11.22
N GLN A 251 4.08 7.18 -10.63
CA GLN A 251 3.46 6.10 -11.38
C GLN A 251 2.20 6.57 -12.14
N ALA A 252 1.37 7.42 -11.53
CA ALA A 252 0.19 8.01 -12.19
C ALA A 252 0.56 8.83 -13.43
N PHE A 253 1.60 9.66 -13.34
CA PHE A 253 2.10 10.45 -14.48
C PHE A 253 2.73 9.57 -15.57
N SER A 254 3.23 8.39 -15.21
CA SER A 254 3.76 7.42 -16.18
C SER A 254 2.68 6.72 -17.01
N PHE A 255 1.39 6.97 -16.73
CA PHE A 255 0.29 6.42 -17.50
C PHE A 255 0.37 6.87 -18.96
N GLU A 256 0.14 5.95 -19.88
CA GLU A 256 0.42 6.15 -21.30
C GLU A 256 -0.34 7.35 -21.88
N LYS A 257 -1.61 7.52 -21.52
CA LYS A 257 -2.45 8.59 -22.04
C LYS A 257 -1.96 9.96 -21.59
N ILE A 258 -1.54 10.09 -20.33
CA ILE A 258 -1.01 11.34 -19.76
C ILE A 258 0.39 11.62 -20.30
N SER A 259 1.26 10.61 -20.30
CA SER A 259 2.61 10.75 -20.82
C SER A 259 2.66 11.06 -22.32
N ASN A 260 1.69 10.58 -23.12
CA ASN A 260 1.56 10.96 -24.54
C ASN A 260 1.08 12.42 -24.72
N ALA A 261 0.31 12.96 -23.77
CA ALA A 261 -0.09 14.37 -23.79
C ALA A 261 1.07 15.30 -23.39
N ILE A 262 1.91 14.87 -22.44
CA ILE A 262 3.08 15.64 -21.97
C ILE A 262 4.27 15.50 -22.94
N MET A 263 4.47 14.31 -23.53
CA MET A 263 5.58 13.98 -24.43
C MET A 263 5.03 13.33 -25.72
N PRO A 264 4.72 14.12 -26.76
CA PRO A 264 4.10 13.60 -27.97
C PRO A 264 5.01 12.64 -28.76
N PRO A 265 4.42 11.68 -29.50
CA PRO A 265 5.11 10.55 -30.14
C PRO A 265 6.10 10.94 -31.26
N TRP A 266 6.03 12.18 -31.78
CA TRP A 266 6.89 12.69 -32.84
C TRP A 266 8.33 12.98 -32.40
N CYS A 267 8.61 12.90 -31.10
CA CYS A 267 9.94 13.13 -30.53
C CYS A 267 10.74 11.81 -30.40
N GLY A 268 11.66 11.57 -31.34
CA GLY A 268 12.48 10.34 -31.36
C GLY A 268 13.33 10.08 -30.09
N ARG A 269 13.81 11.13 -29.40
CA ARG A 269 14.52 11.03 -28.11
C ARG A 269 13.58 10.84 -26.91
N CYS A 270 12.33 11.28 -27.02
CA CYS A 270 11.35 11.21 -25.94
C CYS A 270 10.86 9.77 -25.68
N CYS A 271 10.96 8.88 -26.65
CA CYS A 271 10.60 7.46 -26.46
C CYS A 271 11.49 6.78 -25.40
N LYS A 272 12.82 7.01 -25.43
CA LYS A 272 13.73 6.47 -24.41
C LYS A 272 13.46 7.08 -23.03
N LEU A 273 13.27 8.39 -22.97
CA LEU A 273 12.99 9.11 -21.72
C LEU A 273 11.69 8.61 -21.06
N LYS A 274 10.63 8.41 -21.85
CA LYS A 274 9.35 7.85 -21.40
C LYS A 274 9.53 6.46 -20.79
N ILE A 275 10.33 5.61 -21.42
CA ILE A 275 10.64 4.27 -20.90
C ILE A 275 11.41 4.38 -19.58
N TYR A 276 12.47 5.20 -19.49
CA TYR A 276 13.24 5.37 -18.26
C TYR A 276 12.39 5.92 -17.11
N TYR A 277 11.60 6.97 -17.36
CA TYR A 277 10.71 7.55 -16.35
C TYR A 277 9.71 6.53 -15.80
N ARG A 278 9.09 5.74 -16.69
CA ARG A 278 8.17 4.66 -16.30
C ARG A 278 8.86 3.61 -15.45
N MET A 279 10.08 3.19 -15.82
CA MET A 279 10.83 2.20 -15.05
C MET A 279 11.18 2.73 -13.66
N CYS A 280 11.70 3.95 -13.55
CA CYS A 280 12.01 4.57 -12.27
C CYS A 280 10.78 4.72 -11.38
N SER A 281 9.66 5.18 -11.95
CA SER A 281 8.39 5.34 -11.21
C SER A 281 7.84 4.01 -10.71
N MET A 282 7.90 2.96 -11.52
CA MET A 282 7.49 1.61 -11.12
C MET A 282 8.38 1.05 -10.00
N VAL A 283 9.70 1.21 -10.10
CA VAL A 283 10.64 0.77 -9.06
C VAL A 283 10.40 1.52 -7.75
N LEU A 284 10.19 2.84 -7.82
CA LEU A 284 9.87 3.65 -6.65
C LEU A 284 8.58 3.19 -5.95
N SER A 285 7.54 2.87 -6.74
CA SER A 285 6.29 2.30 -6.22
C SER A 285 6.51 0.95 -5.53
N GLN A 286 7.28 0.04 -6.13
CA GLN A 286 7.61 -1.26 -5.51
C GLN A 286 8.40 -1.11 -4.19
N ILE A 287 9.32 -0.15 -4.13
CA ILE A 287 10.05 0.19 -2.90
C ILE A 287 9.07 0.71 -1.84
N SER A 288 8.13 1.59 -2.21
CA SER A 288 7.13 2.15 -1.29
C SER A 288 6.26 1.06 -0.63
N TYR A 289 5.85 0.04 -1.40
CA TYR A 289 5.11 -1.11 -0.87
C TYR A 289 5.96 -1.93 0.12
N SER A 290 7.23 -2.15 -0.21
CA SER A 290 8.16 -2.91 0.64
C SER A 290 8.44 -2.18 1.96
N LEU A 291 8.64 -0.85 1.90
CA LEU A 291 8.93 -0.01 3.07
C LEU A 291 7.77 0.06 4.07
N SER A 292 6.53 -0.10 3.60
CA SER A 292 5.35 -0.09 4.47
C SER A 292 5.46 -1.15 5.59
N PHE A 293 5.94 -2.37 5.28
CA PHE A 293 6.17 -3.42 6.27
C PHE A 293 7.19 -3.00 7.35
N PHE A 294 8.31 -2.41 6.93
CA PHE A 294 9.37 -1.97 7.86
C PHE A 294 8.90 -0.82 8.76
N ILE A 295 8.03 0.07 8.26
CA ILE A 295 7.37 1.08 9.10
C ILE A 295 6.52 0.42 10.18
N TYR A 296 5.67 -0.54 9.81
CA TYR A 296 4.85 -1.26 10.80
C TYR A 296 5.74 -2.00 11.82
N LEU A 297 6.81 -2.65 11.37
CA LEU A 297 7.75 -3.35 12.25
C LEU A 297 8.46 -2.41 13.24
N SER A 298 8.89 -1.24 12.77
CA SER A 298 9.70 -0.29 13.55
C SER A 298 8.86 0.57 14.49
N LEU A 299 7.68 1.02 14.04
CA LEU A 299 6.86 2.01 14.76
C LEU A 299 5.69 1.38 15.54
N ASN A 300 5.23 0.18 15.17
CA ASN A 300 4.14 -0.49 15.88
C ASN A 300 4.65 -1.48 16.94
N ARG A 301 4.74 -1.01 18.19
CA ARG A 301 5.13 -1.86 19.33
C ARG A 301 4.24 -3.09 19.49
N TYR A 302 2.94 -3.01 19.15
CA TYR A 302 2.03 -4.15 19.24
C TYR A 302 2.38 -5.20 18.19
N PHE A 303 2.59 -4.77 16.93
CA PHE A 303 3.00 -5.65 15.84
C PHE A 303 4.31 -6.38 16.14
N ARG A 304 5.34 -5.66 16.63
CA ARG A 304 6.63 -6.26 17.01
C ARG A 304 6.47 -7.32 18.10
N LYS A 305 5.63 -7.07 19.11
CA LYS A 305 5.34 -8.05 20.17
C LYS A 305 4.69 -9.30 19.62
N THR A 306 3.63 -9.15 18.82
CA THR A 306 2.94 -10.30 18.20
C THR A 306 3.87 -11.11 17.29
N LEU A 307 4.69 -10.44 16.48
CA LEU A 307 5.67 -11.09 15.61
C LEU A 307 6.68 -11.91 16.43
N LEU A 308 7.24 -11.33 17.49
CA LEU A 308 8.17 -12.02 18.38
C LEU A 308 7.52 -13.20 19.13
N THR A 309 6.23 -13.08 19.51
CA THR A 309 5.47 -14.18 20.10
C THR A 309 5.26 -15.31 19.10
N CYS A 310 4.88 -15.01 17.86
CA CYS A 310 4.76 -16.02 16.79
C CYS A 310 6.11 -16.67 16.46
N CYS A 311 7.21 -15.92 16.50
CA CYS A 311 8.55 -16.45 16.28
C CYS A 311 9.07 -17.31 17.45
N ARG A 312 8.66 -17.03 18.70
CA ARG A 312 9.02 -17.84 19.89
C ARG A 312 8.17 -19.10 20.04
N ASN A 313 6.95 -19.13 19.52
CA ASN A 313 6.08 -20.31 19.55
C ASN A 313 6.35 -21.25 18.35
N LYS A 314 7.61 -21.70 18.18
CA LYS A 314 7.85 -22.97 17.49
C LYS A 314 7.59 -24.11 18.49
N PRO A 315 6.99 -25.24 18.05
CA PRO A 315 6.53 -26.29 18.95
C PRO A 315 7.71 -27.01 19.59
N VAL A 316 7.71 -27.11 20.92
CA VAL A 316 8.42 -28.18 21.61
C VAL A 316 7.66 -29.46 21.28
N GLU A 317 8.36 -30.44 20.71
CA GLU A 317 7.88 -31.81 20.48
C GLU A 317 7.07 -32.31 21.68
N GLN A 318 5.79 -32.57 21.46
CA GLN A 318 5.05 -33.55 22.24
C GLN A 318 5.59 -34.93 21.83
N ASN A 319 6.53 -35.47 22.59
CA ASN A 319 6.77 -36.90 22.56
C ASN A 319 6.83 -37.46 24.00
N THR A 320 5.90 -38.36 24.24
CA THR A 320 5.94 -39.44 25.23
C THR A 320 5.83 -39.08 26.71
N ARG A 321 4.58 -38.84 27.16
CA ARG A 321 4.15 -39.22 28.51
C ARG A 321 2.82 -39.97 28.48
N ALA A 322 2.79 -41.07 27.72
CA ALA A 322 1.79 -42.12 27.83
C ALA A 322 2.46 -43.36 28.47
N SER A 323 2.39 -43.43 29.80
CA SER A 323 2.55 -44.61 30.66
C SER A 323 3.10 -44.20 32.02
N ARG A 324 2.20 -43.72 32.87
CA ARG A 324 2.20 -44.04 34.30
C ARG A 324 0.89 -43.54 34.92
N VAL A 325 0.12 -44.51 35.43
CA VAL A 325 -1.03 -44.36 36.34
C VAL A 325 -2.27 -43.79 35.62
N ALA A 326 -3.41 -44.45 35.53
CA ALA A 326 -4.05 -45.49 36.34
C ALA A 326 -4.81 -46.46 35.42
#